data_AF-A0A7S0PLB7-F1
#
_entry.id   AF-A0A7S0PLB7-F1
#
_cell.length_a   1.000
_cell.length_b   1.000
_cell.length_c   1.000
_cell.angle_alpha   90.00
_cell.angle_beta   90.00
_cell.angle_gamma   90.00
#
_symmetry.space_group_name_H-M   'P 1'
#
loop_
_entity.id
_entity.type
_entity.pdbx_description
1 polymer ?
#
loop_
_entity_poly.entity_id
_entity_poly.type
_entity_poly.pdbx_seq_one_letter_code
_entity_poly.pdbx_strand_id
1 'polypeptide(L)'
;CGFCKLWMNGKFADEAGVATAAPQFTADEGAACVKKAGGVVENHVAKHTEKYVILNFVPGKTFVPNGKDQRFIVDCWALGKFNLDITKYALTAAATVEKLNPGQKPCPWKAFIVTPSEPRFGPAEIVGALQGRGWSAEIQTQSRNAHQLVKVSPKGYLKCVDGRASDAKGVQQHGPKMLGGVYGIAVNRGIKTTKELEAICKEVKDAGHVPTVHGDEGGILGCGFCKLWMNGKFADEAGVATAAPQFTADEGAACVKKAGGVVENHVAKHTEKYVILNFVPGKTFVPNGKDQRFIVDCWALGKFNLDITKYALTAAATVEKL
;
A
#
# COMPACT_ATOMS: atom_id res chain seq x y z
N CYS A 1 2.96 30.28 -15.17
CA CYS A 1 3.11 28.87 -14.73
C CYS A 1 3.21 27.96 -15.95
N GLY A 2 4.33 27.24 -16.11
CA GLY A 2 4.56 26.34 -17.26
C GLY A 2 3.60 25.16 -17.31
N PHE A 3 3.38 24.49 -16.18
CA PHE A 3 2.43 23.37 -16.06
C PHE A 3 1.02 23.74 -16.51
N CYS A 4 0.47 24.84 -15.98
CA CYS A 4 -0.87 25.32 -16.31
C CYS A 4 -1.01 25.62 -17.82
N LYS A 5 0.00 26.26 -18.42
CA LYS A 5 0.05 26.51 -19.86
C LYS A 5 0.03 25.20 -20.66
N LEU A 6 0.78 24.17 -20.26
CA LEU A 6 0.77 22.87 -20.93
C LEU A 6 -0.59 22.20 -20.83
N TRP A 7 -1.20 22.21 -19.64
CA TRP A 7 -2.51 21.61 -19.41
C TRP A 7 -3.63 22.30 -20.20
N MET A 8 -3.68 23.64 -20.18
CA MET A 8 -4.64 24.43 -20.96
C MET A 8 -4.53 24.21 -22.46
N ASN A 9 -3.32 23.96 -22.97
CA ASN A 9 -3.09 23.69 -24.38
C ASN A 9 -3.19 22.20 -24.74
N GLY A 10 -3.81 21.39 -23.87
CA GLY A 10 -4.06 19.96 -24.13
C GLY A 10 -2.79 19.12 -24.23
N LYS A 11 -1.64 19.58 -23.74
CA LYS A 11 -0.35 18.88 -23.91
C LYS A 11 -0.21 17.61 -23.08
N PHE A 12 -1.23 17.26 -22.30
CA PHE A 12 -1.34 16.01 -21.55
C PHE A 12 -2.48 15.11 -22.05
N ALA A 13 -3.18 15.44 -23.16
CA ALA A 13 -4.36 14.67 -23.59
C ALA A 13 -4.02 13.20 -23.95
N ASP A 14 -2.88 12.97 -24.59
CA ASP A 14 -2.48 11.67 -25.14
C ASP A 14 -1.26 11.05 -24.41
N GLU A 15 -0.91 11.61 -23.25
CA GLU A 15 0.31 11.21 -22.54
C GLU A 15 0.05 9.96 -21.66
N ALA A 16 0.72 8.86 -21.98
CA ALA A 16 0.52 7.58 -21.30
C ALA A 16 0.77 7.70 -19.78
N GLY A 17 -0.21 7.26 -18.99
CA GLY A 17 -0.16 7.32 -17.52
C GLY A 17 -0.52 8.68 -16.91
N VAL A 18 -0.66 9.75 -17.70
CA VAL A 18 -1.02 11.09 -17.20
C VAL A 18 -2.13 11.78 -18.01
N ALA A 19 -2.74 11.05 -18.95
CA ALA A 19 -3.81 11.51 -19.82
C ALA A 19 -4.87 12.31 -19.04
N THR A 20 -5.08 13.56 -19.49
CA THR A 20 -6.10 14.45 -18.92
C THR A 20 -6.55 15.50 -19.95
N ALA A 21 -7.85 15.80 -19.95
CA ALA A 21 -8.43 16.83 -20.80
C ALA A 21 -8.00 18.23 -20.33
N ALA A 22 -8.00 19.20 -21.25
CA ALA A 22 -7.81 20.60 -20.92
C ALA A 22 -8.93 21.11 -19.99
N PRO A 23 -8.64 22.05 -19.07
CA PRO A 23 -9.64 22.65 -18.21
C PRO A 23 -10.63 23.52 -18.99
N GLN A 24 -11.83 23.68 -18.46
CA GLN A 24 -12.89 24.56 -19.00
C GLN A 24 -12.82 25.99 -18.45
N PHE A 25 -11.62 26.45 -18.06
CA PHE A 25 -11.37 27.79 -17.55
C PHE A 25 -10.02 28.29 -18.05
N THR A 26 -9.87 29.61 -18.12
CA THR A 26 -8.64 30.32 -18.46
C THR A 26 -7.70 30.47 -17.27
N ALA A 27 -6.43 30.82 -17.52
CA ALA A 27 -5.45 31.07 -16.46
C ALA A 27 -5.90 32.16 -15.47
N ASP A 28 -6.52 33.22 -15.99
CA ASP A 28 -6.97 34.36 -15.18
C ASP A 28 -8.21 34.00 -14.35
N GLU A 29 -9.17 33.25 -14.91
CA GLU A 29 -10.32 32.72 -14.17
C GLU A 29 -9.87 31.78 -13.05
N GLY A 30 -8.93 30.88 -13.35
CA GLY A 30 -8.34 29.98 -12.35
C GLY A 30 -7.65 30.75 -11.22
N ALA A 31 -6.83 31.75 -11.55
CA ALA A 31 -6.14 32.59 -10.56
C ALA A 31 -7.11 33.42 -9.71
N ALA A 32 -8.15 34.00 -10.31
CA ALA A 32 -9.19 34.74 -9.61
C ALA A 32 -10.00 33.84 -8.67
N CYS A 33 -10.34 32.63 -9.10
CA CYS A 33 -11.02 31.63 -8.29
C CYS A 33 -10.19 31.25 -7.04
N VAL A 34 -8.89 30.99 -7.22
CA VAL A 34 -7.97 30.70 -6.10
C VAL A 34 -7.94 31.84 -5.08
N LYS A 35 -7.82 33.10 -5.53
CA LYS A 35 -7.86 34.27 -4.63
C LYS A 35 -9.19 34.38 -3.88
N LYS A 36 -10.31 34.19 -4.58
CA LYS A 36 -11.66 34.23 -3.98
C LYS A 36 -11.84 33.16 -2.89
N ALA A 37 -11.20 32.01 -3.04
CA ALA A 37 -11.20 30.93 -2.06
C ALA A 37 -10.22 31.12 -0.88
N GLY A 38 -9.55 32.28 -0.78
CA GLY A 38 -8.58 32.58 0.27
C GLY A 38 -7.13 32.15 -0.04
N GLY A 39 -6.85 31.75 -1.28
CA GLY A 39 -5.51 31.42 -1.75
C GLY A 39 -4.69 32.64 -2.19
N VAL A 40 -3.45 32.37 -2.61
CA VAL A 40 -2.47 33.38 -3.05
C VAL A 40 -2.05 33.10 -4.49
N VAL A 41 -1.80 34.17 -5.27
CA VAL A 41 -1.19 34.09 -6.61
C VAL A 41 0.26 34.56 -6.51
N GLU A 42 1.19 33.64 -6.73
CA GLU A 42 2.62 33.92 -6.71
C GLU A 42 3.14 34.36 -8.09
N ASN A 43 4.02 35.36 -8.11
CA ASN A 43 4.67 35.86 -9.32
C ASN A 43 6.18 35.59 -9.28
N HIS A 44 6.66 34.79 -10.22
CA HIS A 44 8.09 34.48 -10.38
C HIS A 44 8.76 35.52 -11.30
N VAL A 45 10.01 35.88 -11.00
CA VAL A 45 10.73 36.99 -11.69
C VAL A 45 11.94 36.53 -12.52
N ALA A 46 12.18 35.23 -12.65
CA ALA A 46 13.36 34.68 -13.31
C ALA A 46 13.01 33.66 -14.41
N LYS A 47 13.95 33.45 -15.33
CA LYS A 47 13.88 32.38 -16.34
C LYS A 47 14.21 31.02 -15.71
N HIS A 48 13.62 29.98 -16.27
CA HIS A 48 13.89 28.57 -15.94
C HIS A 48 15.34 28.19 -16.31
N THR A 49 16.06 27.60 -15.37
CA THR A 49 17.41 27.02 -15.52
C THR A 49 17.57 25.73 -14.70
N GLU A 50 16.47 25.06 -14.40
CA GLU A 50 16.43 23.86 -13.55
C GLU A 50 17.30 22.73 -14.10
N LYS A 51 18.11 22.11 -13.24
CA LYS A 51 19.10 21.09 -13.62
C LYS A 51 18.67 19.65 -13.31
N TYR A 52 17.72 19.47 -12.40
CA TYR A 52 17.25 18.18 -11.92
C TYR A 52 15.90 18.32 -11.21
N VAL A 53 15.26 17.19 -10.92
CA VAL A 53 14.02 17.09 -10.16
C VAL A 53 14.30 16.46 -8.80
N ILE A 54 13.74 17.00 -7.73
CA ILE A 54 13.71 16.36 -6.42
C ILE A 54 12.31 15.76 -6.22
N LEU A 55 12.26 14.46 -6.00
CA LEU A 55 11.08 13.74 -5.53
C LEU A 55 11.24 13.56 -4.02
N ASN A 56 10.65 14.47 -3.25
CA ASN A 56 10.78 14.50 -1.80
C ASN A 56 9.69 13.68 -1.12
N PHE A 57 10.12 12.60 -0.48
CA PHE A 57 9.27 11.68 0.24
C PHE A 57 9.27 11.91 1.77
N VAL A 58 9.97 12.92 2.29
CA VAL A 58 10.10 13.23 3.73
C VAL A 58 8.90 14.05 4.23
N PRO A 59 8.02 13.51 5.11
CA PRO A 59 6.83 14.21 5.58
C PRO A 59 7.13 15.52 6.31
N GLY A 60 6.29 16.54 6.08
CA GLY A 60 6.37 17.83 6.79
C GLY A 60 7.62 18.66 6.47
N LYS A 61 8.45 18.23 5.51
CA LYS A 61 9.65 18.95 5.06
C LYS A 61 9.55 19.25 3.58
N THR A 62 10.21 20.32 3.15
CA THR A 62 10.32 20.68 1.73
C THR A 62 11.71 21.24 1.45
N PHE A 63 12.05 21.31 0.17
CA PHE A 63 13.20 22.08 -0.30
C PHE A 63 12.70 23.48 -0.71
N VAL A 64 13.56 24.49 -0.56
CA VAL A 64 13.25 25.84 -1.04
C VAL A 64 13.84 26.07 -2.43
N PRO A 65 13.22 26.88 -3.31
CA PRO A 65 13.82 27.28 -4.58
C PRO A 65 15.17 27.99 -4.39
N ASN A 66 16.07 27.88 -5.38
CA ASN A 66 17.33 28.63 -5.42
C ASN A 66 17.56 29.18 -6.83
N GLY A 67 17.54 30.50 -6.99
CA GLY A 67 17.68 31.16 -8.29
C GLY A 67 19.03 30.95 -8.99
N LYS A 68 20.10 30.60 -8.26
CA LYS A 68 21.45 30.33 -8.81
C LYS A 68 21.70 28.86 -9.11
N ASP A 69 20.91 27.97 -8.53
CA ASP A 69 21.01 26.52 -8.72
C ASP A 69 19.60 25.91 -8.71
N GLN A 70 18.87 26.17 -9.79
CA GLN A 70 17.46 25.85 -9.90
C GLN A 70 17.24 24.33 -10.01
N ARG A 71 16.13 23.87 -9.45
CA ARG A 71 15.64 22.49 -9.49
C ARG A 71 14.12 22.50 -9.40
N PHE A 72 13.49 21.50 -9.99
CA PHE A 72 12.09 21.22 -9.70
C PHE A 72 11.99 20.49 -8.36
N ILE A 73 11.00 20.86 -7.56
CA ILE A 73 10.78 20.27 -6.23
C ILE A 73 9.36 19.72 -6.23
N VAL A 74 9.24 18.41 -6.01
CA VAL A 74 7.97 17.69 -5.95
C VAL A 74 7.88 17.05 -4.58
N ASP A 75 7.02 17.59 -3.72
CA ASP A 75 6.76 17.04 -2.38
C ASP A 75 5.82 15.84 -2.46
N CYS A 76 6.35 14.70 -2.88
CA CYS A 76 5.63 13.43 -3.00
C CYS A 76 4.99 12.94 -1.69
N TRP A 77 5.42 13.43 -0.52
CA TRP A 77 4.76 13.15 0.76
C TRP A 77 3.42 13.86 0.93
N ALA A 78 3.21 15.01 0.29
CA ALA A 78 1.94 15.73 0.38
C ALA A 78 0.83 15.01 -0.40
N LEU A 79 1.17 14.21 -1.41
CA LEU A 79 0.20 13.54 -2.28
C LEU A 79 -0.76 12.62 -1.52
N GLY A 80 -0.25 11.86 -0.54
CA GLY A 80 -1.08 11.03 0.32
C GLY A 80 -2.07 11.84 1.16
N LYS A 81 -1.67 13.04 1.62
CA LYS A 81 -2.54 13.96 2.39
C LYS A 81 -3.73 14.45 1.55
N PHE A 82 -3.57 14.53 0.23
CA PHE A 82 -4.60 14.99 -0.70
C PHE A 82 -5.25 13.84 -1.49
N ASN A 83 -5.01 12.58 -1.10
CA ASN A 83 -5.54 11.39 -1.76
C ASN A 83 -5.25 11.34 -3.28
N LEU A 84 -4.02 11.70 -3.66
CA LEU A 84 -3.58 11.71 -5.05
C LEU A 84 -2.79 10.45 -5.40
N ASP A 85 -2.94 9.97 -6.64
CA ASP A 85 -2.12 8.90 -7.20
C ASP A 85 -0.66 9.38 -7.35
N ILE A 86 0.21 8.80 -6.53
CA ILE A 86 1.63 9.15 -6.46
C ILE A 86 2.34 8.88 -7.79
N THR A 87 2.04 7.76 -8.44
CA THR A 87 2.66 7.36 -9.70
C THR A 87 2.24 8.31 -10.81
N LYS A 88 0.94 8.56 -10.96
CA LYS A 88 0.40 9.51 -11.95
C LYS A 88 0.95 10.91 -11.72
N TYR A 89 1.04 11.37 -10.49
CA TYR A 89 1.57 12.70 -10.18
C TYR A 89 3.07 12.81 -10.50
N ALA A 90 3.87 11.80 -10.13
CA ALA A 90 5.30 11.78 -10.43
C ALA A 90 5.57 11.73 -11.94
N LEU A 91 4.81 10.94 -12.70
CA LEU A 91 4.87 10.93 -14.16
C LEU A 91 4.43 12.27 -14.76
N THR A 92 3.42 12.94 -14.18
CA THR A 92 2.96 14.25 -14.64
C THR A 92 4.05 15.31 -14.42
N ALA A 93 4.72 15.26 -13.26
CA ALA A 93 5.85 16.13 -12.96
C ALA A 93 7.01 15.89 -13.94
N ALA A 94 7.36 14.63 -14.21
CA ALA A 94 8.37 14.28 -15.22
C ALA A 94 7.98 14.84 -16.60
N ALA A 95 6.80 14.48 -17.12
CA ALA A 95 6.23 14.94 -18.39
C ALA A 95 6.25 16.48 -18.52
N THR A 96 5.96 17.19 -17.43
CA THR A 96 6.00 18.66 -17.38
C THR A 96 7.41 19.18 -17.61
N VAL A 97 8.41 18.60 -16.95
CA VAL A 97 9.82 19.01 -17.10
C VAL A 97 10.31 18.77 -18.53
N GLU A 98 9.91 17.66 -19.16
CA GLU A 98 10.26 17.33 -20.55
C GLU A 98 9.73 18.39 -21.52
N LYS A 99 8.45 18.71 -21.38
CA LYS A 99 7.72 19.58 -22.32
C LYS A 99 8.06 21.06 -22.14
N LEU A 100 8.55 21.48 -20.97
CA LEU A 100 8.99 22.85 -20.73
C LEU A 100 10.40 23.14 -21.26
N ASN A 101 11.23 22.12 -21.47
CA ASN A 101 12.62 22.26 -21.91
C ASN A 101 12.95 21.46 -23.18
N PRO A 102 12.18 21.61 -24.29
CA PRO A 102 12.44 20.86 -25.52
C PRO A 102 13.81 21.25 -26.09
N GLY A 103 14.77 20.32 -26.06
CA GLY A 103 16.09 20.49 -26.69
C GLY A 103 17.24 20.93 -25.78
N GLN A 104 17.05 21.03 -24.45
CA GLN A 104 18.17 21.28 -23.53
C GLN A 104 19.09 20.05 -23.45
N LYS A 105 20.37 20.21 -23.85
CA LYS A 105 21.43 19.20 -23.71
C LYS A 105 22.62 19.77 -22.89
N PRO A 106 23.20 19.00 -21.95
CA PRO A 106 22.76 17.68 -21.50
C PRO A 106 21.42 17.79 -20.74
N CYS A 107 20.55 16.82 -21.00
CA CYS A 107 19.15 16.87 -20.58
C CYS A 107 19.04 16.63 -19.06
N PRO A 108 18.22 17.39 -18.30
CA PRO A 108 18.08 17.23 -16.86
C PRO A 108 17.24 16.01 -16.46
N TRP A 109 17.43 14.84 -17.10
CA TRP A 109 16.84 13.54 -16.73
C TRP A 109 17.41 12.98 -15.43
N LYS A 110 17.68 13.84 -14.47
CA LYS A 110 18.23 13.49 -13.17
C LYS A 110 17.14 13.72 -12.13
N ALA A 111 16.64 12.63 -11.57
CA ALA A 111 15.75 12.66 -10.43
C ALA A 111 16.55 12.29 -9.17
N PHE A 112 16.44 13.11 -8.13
CA PHE A 112 16.88 12.76 -6.79
C PHE A 112 15.68 12.33 -5.98
N ILE A 113 15.67 11.07 -5.57
CA ILE A 113 14.67 10.50 -4.67
C ILE A 113 15.17 10.73 -3.25
N VAL A 114 14.49 11.59 -2.51
CA VAL A 114 14.84 11.93 -1.12
C VAL A 114 13.90 11.21 -0.19
N THR A 115 14.41 10.24 0.56
CA THR A 115 13.65 9.47 1.55
C THR A 115 14.05 9.88 2.97
N PRO A 116 13.18 9.64 3.97
CA PRO A 116 13.64 9.63 5.35
C PRO A 116 14.76 8.61 5.57
N SER A 117 15.58 8.82 6.61
CA SER A 117 16.70 7.93 6.97
C SER A 117 16.23 6.54 7.41
N GLU A 118 14.99 6.46 7.90
CA GLU A 118 14.26 5.22 8.18
C GLU A 118 13.20 5.02 7.09
N PRO A 119 12.90 3.77 6.66
CA PRO A 119 11.87 3.51 5.67
C PRO A 119 10.53 4.15 6.05
N ARG A 120 9.85 4.67 5.05
CA ARG A 120 8.71 5.61 5.08
C ARG A 120 7.42 5.15 5.81
N PHE A 121 7.43 4.02 6.50
CA PHE A 121 6.24 3.43 7.12
C PHE A 121 6.57 2.91 8.51
N GLY A 122 7.15 3.80 9.32
CA GLY A 122 7.35 3.55 10.73
C GLY A 122 6.01 3.44 11.47
N PRO A 123 6.02 2.95 12.72
CA PRO A 123 4.82 2.83 13.53
C PRO A 123 4.04 4.16 13.69
N ALA A 124 4.71 5.32 13.70
CA ALA A 124 4.09 6.61 13.91
C ALA A 124 3.22 7.06 12.72
N GLU A 125 3.70 6.89 11.49
CA GLU A 125 2.95 7.22 10.28
C GLU A 125 1.70 6.35 10.13
N ILE A 126 1.81 5.07 10.49
CA ILE A 126 0.69 4.13 10.44
C ILE A 126 -0.37 4.50 11.48
N VAL A 127 0.03 4.92 12.68
CA VAL A 127 -0.89 5.46 13.69
C VAL A 127 -1.66 6.67 13.12
N GLY A 128 -0.95 7.63 12.52
CA GLY A 128 -1.59 8.80 11.92
C GLY A 128 -2.56 8.44 10.78
N ALA A 129 -2.20 7.49 9.93
CA ALA A 129 -3.07 7.02 8.84
C ALA A 129 -4.35 6.34 9.36
N LEU A 130 -4.23 5.49 10.39
CA LEU A 130 -5.37 4.83 11.03
C LEU A 130 -6.27 5.85 11.75
N GLN A 131 -5.70 6.77 12.51
CA GLN A 131 -6.44 7.85 13.18
C GLN A 131 -7.19 8.74 12.19
N GLY A 132 -6.60 9.01 11.02
CA GLY A 132 -7.27 9.72 9.92
C GLY A 132 -8.51 9.00 9.38
N ARG A 133 -8.62 7.68 9.58
CA ARG A 133 -9.80 6.86 9.26
C ARG A 133 -10.77 6.71 10.45
N GLY A 134 -10.52 7.39 11.57
CA GLY A 134 -11.36 7.32 12.77
C GLY A 134 -11.00 6.20 13.74
N TRP A 135 -9.88 5.51 13.55
CA TRP A 135 -9.44 4.45 14.47
C TRP A 135 -8.72 5.01 15.70
N SER A 136 -8.83 4.30 16.83
CA SER A 136 -7.90 4.46 17.95
C SER A 136 -6.67 3.59 17.73
N ALA A 137 -5.47 4.18 17.76
CA ALA A 137 -4.22 3.48 17.54
C ALA A 137 -3.13 3.98 18.49
N GLU A 138 -2.35 3.04 19.06
CA GLU A 138 -1.22 3.32 19.94
C GLU A 138 0.00 2.44 19.58
N ILE A 139 1.20 2.92 19.89
CA ILE A 139 2.43 2.15 19.73
C ILE A 139 2.73 1.43 21.05
N GLN A 140 2.94 0.12 20.98
CA GLN A 140 3.41 -0.68 22.12
C GLN A 140 4.81 -1.24 21.87
N THR A 141 5.58 -1.41 22.93
CA THR A 141 6.93 -1.98 22.87
C THR A 141 6.91 -3.50 22.86
N GLN A 142 7.99 -4.11 22.34
CA GLN A 142 8.19 -5.55 22.42
C GLN A 142 8.20 -6.06 23.87
N SER A 143 8.79 -5.31 24.81
CA SER A 143 8.88 -5.71 26.21
C SER A 143 7.49 -5.85 26.86
N ARG A 144 6.57 -4.94 26.56
CA ARG A 144 5.16 -5.00 27.03
C ARG A 144 4.43 -6.24 26.51
N ASN A 145 4.82 -6.75 25.34
CA ASN A 145 4.17 -7.86 24.65
C ASN A 145 4.96 -9.18 24.70
N ALA A 146 6.08 -9.24 25.43
CA ALA A 146 7.02 -10.35 25.39
C ALA A 146 6.38 -11.71 25.76
N HIS A 147 5.38 -11.70 26.64
CA HIS A 147 4.68 -12.90 27.10
C HIS A 147 3.73 -13.52 26.05
N GLN A 148 3.36 -12.77 25.02
CA GLN A 148 2.45 -13.24 23.94
C GLN A 148 3.19 -13.50 22.61
N LEU A 149 4.39 -12.93 22.46
CA LEU A 149 5.21 -13.08 21.26
C LEU A 149 5.88 -14.45 21.22
N VAL A 150 5.67 -15.19 20.13
CA VAL A 150 6.36 -16.45 19.87
C VAL A 150 7.33 -16.31 18.71
N LYS A 151 8.42 -17.09 18.71
CA LYS A 151 9.33 -17.16 17.56
C LYS A 151 8.63 -17.80 16.37
N VAL A 152 8.87 -17.24 15.19
CA VAL A 152 8.39 -17.82 13.94
C VAL A 152 9.13 -19.13 13.66
N SER A 153 8.37 -20.14 13.25
CA SER A 153 8.87 -21.47 12.90
C SER A 153 8.84 -21.67 11.38
N PRO A 154 9.85 -22.34 10.80
CA PRO A 154 9.79 -22.74 9.38
C PRO A 154 8.65 -23.71 9.06
N LYS A 155 8.14 -24.44 10.07
CA LYS A 155 6.96 -25.31 9.97
C LYS A 155 5.65 -24.56 10.21
N GLY A 156 5.73 -23.27 10.54
CA GLY A 156 4.59 -22.41 10.77
C GLY A 156 3.91 -22.01 9.47
N TYR A 157 2.59 -21.91 9.52
CA TYR A 157 1.75 -21.51 8.41
C TYR A 157 1.78 -20.00 8.25
N LEU A 158 2.15 -19.51 7.06
CA LEU A 158 1.88 -18.12 6.67
C LEU A 158 0.38 -18.02 6.41
N LYS A 159 -0.38 -17.68 7.46
CA LYS A 159 -1.84 -17.83 7.52
C LYS A 159 -2.56 -16.50 7.70
N CYS A 160 -3.89 -16.57 7.76
CA CYS A 160 -4.75 -15.39 7.89
C CYS A 160 -4.48 -14.59 9.17
N VAL A 161 -4.87 -13.32 9.13
CA VAL A 161 -4.95 -12.42 10.28
C VAL A 161 -6.08 -12.79 11.24
N ASP A 162 -7.01 -13.65 10.80
CA ASP A 162 -8.19 -14.14 11.52
C ASP A 162 -7.87 -14.56 12.97
N GLY A 163 -8.66 -14.05 13.92
CA GLY A 163 -8.49 -14.26 15.35
C GLY A 163 -9.14 -15.52 15.87
N ARG A 164 -9.96 -16.20 15.05
CA ARG A 164 -10.62 -17.46 15.42
C ARG A 164 -9.61 -18.60 15.59
N ALA A 165 -10.04 -19.62 16.31
CA ALA A 165 -9.32 -20.89 16.35
C ALA A 165 -9.45 -21.61 15.00
N SER A 166 -8.54 -22.53 14.73
CA SER A 166 -8.54 -23.33 13.51
C SER A 166 -8.05 -24.75 13.79
N ASP A 167 -8.04 -25.58 12.75
CA ASP A 167 -7.44 -26.91 12.76
C ASP A 167 -5.90 -26.90 12.83
N ALA A 168 -5.25 -25.75 12.68
CA ALA A 168 -3.80 -25.62 12.89
C ALA A 168 -3.45 -25.74 14.39
N LYS A 169 -2.45 -26.57 14.72
CA LYS A 169 -2.05 -26.87 16.10
C LYS A 169 -0.55 -26.66 16.34
N GLY A 170 -0.21 -26.22 17.57
CA GLY A 170 1.17 -26.08 18.02
C GLY A 170 2.01 -25.20 17.08
N VAL A 171 3.16 -25.72 16.64
CA VAL A 171 4.11 -24.98 15.78
C VAL A 171 3.54 -24.54 14.44
N GLN A 172 2.45 -25.14 13.96
CA GLN A 172 1.75 -24.69 12.74
C GLN A 172 1.21 -23.27 12.90
N GLN A 173 0.84 -22.87 14.12
CA GLN A 173 0.34 -21.52 14.41
C GLN A 173 1.45 -20.46 14.48
N HIS A 174 2.72 -20.88 14.46
CA HIS A 174 3.90 -20.02 14.61
C HIS A 174 4.45 -19.52 13.27
N GLY A 175 3.61 -19.35 12.24
CA GLY A 175 4.01 -18.68 11.00
C GLY A 175 3.51 -17.23 10.96
N PRO A 176 3.99 -16.40 10.01
CA PRO A 176 3.54 -15.02 9.88
C PRO A 176 2.04 -14.91 9.59
N LYS A 177 1.40 -13.83 10.05
CA LYS A 177 -0.02 -13.53 9.83
C LYS A 177 -0.20 -12.47 8.75
N MET A 178 -0.86 -12.84 7.65
CA MET A 178 -1.11 -12.00 6.48
C MET A 178 -2.57 -12.11 6.03
N LEU A 179 -3.11 -11.08 5.35
CA LEU A 179 -4.51 -11.00 4.95
C LEU A 179 -4.87 -12.19 4.07
N GLY A 180 -5.77 -13.08 4.53
CA GLY A 180 -6.11 -14.31 3.80
C GLY A 180 -4.94 -15.25 3.51
N GLY A 181 -3.84 -15.18 4.27
CA GLY A 181 -2.61 -15.93 4.01
C GLY A 181 -1.89 -15.42 2.76
N VAL A 182 -1.64 -16.30 1.80
CA VAL A 182 -0.94 -15.92 0.55
C VAL A 182 -1.74 -14.94 -0.32
N TYR A 183 -3.07 -14.84 -0.13
CA TYR A 183 -3.88 -13.87 -0.87
C TYR A 183 -3.51 -12.42 -0.57
N GLY A 184 -2.97 -12.12 0.62
CA GLY A 184 -2.53 -10.77 0.97
C GLY A 184 -1.34 -10.32 0.11
N ILE A 185 -0.43 -11.24 -0.19
CA ILE A 185 0.66 -11.03 -1.15
C ILE A 185 0.06 -10.80 -2.55
N ALA A 186 -0.91 -11.64 -2.93
CA ALA A 186 -1.52 -11.60 -4.25
C ALA A 186 -2.23 -10.27 -4.54
N VAL A 187 -3.08 -9.82 -3.63
CA VAL A 187 -3.81 -8.54 -3.72
C VAL A 187 -2.86 -7.36 -3.73
N ASN A 188 -1.83 -7.37 -2.88
CA ASN A 188 -0.87 -6.28 -2.84
C ASN A 188 -0.15 -6.10 -4.19
N ARG A 189 0.22 -7.21 -4.83
CA ARG A 189 0.87 -7.23 -6.16
C ARG A 189 -0.11 -7.12 -7.33
N GLY A 190 -1.41 -7.21 -7.09
CA GLY A 190 -2.43 -7.11 -8.14
C GLY A 190 -2.45 -8.30 -9.11
N ILE A 191 -1.98 -9.49 -8.70
CA ILE A 191 -2.03 -10.68 -9.55
C ILE A 191 -3.46 -11.17 -9.73
N LYS A 192 -3.73 -11.88 -10.82
CA LYS A 192 -5.11 -12.27 -11.18
C LYS A 192 -5.27 -13.75 -11.50
N THR A 193 -4.19 -14.49 -11.71
CA THR A 193 -4.25 -15.87 -12.19
C THR A 193 -3.76 -16.88 -11.15
N THR A 194 -4.20 -18.13 -11.28
CA THR A 194 -3.70 -19.24 -10.45
C THR A 194 -2.22 -19.54 -10.70
N LYS A 195 -1.72 -19.34 -11.92
CA LYS A 195 -0.28 -19.49 -12.24
C LYS A 195 0.58 -18.51 -11.44
N GLU A 196 0.14 -17.26 -11.29
CA GLU A 196 0.82 -16.27 -10.45
C GLU A 196 0.70 -16.62 -8.96
N LEU A 197 -0.45 -17.15 -8.53
CA LEU A 197 -0.65 -17.62 -7.16
C LEU A 197 0.26 -18.80 -6.79
N GLU A 198 0.48 -19.73 -7.72
CA GLU A 198 1.43 -20.84 -7.58
C GLU A 198 2.86 -20.32 -7.39
N ALA A 199 3.26 -19.29 -8.15
CA ALA A 199 4.56 -18.65 -7.98
C ALA A 199 4.73 -18.01 -6.59
N ILE A 200 3.69 -17.37 -6.06
CA ILE A 200 3.67 -16.86 -4.68
C ILE A 200 3.83 -18.00 -3.67
N CYS A 201 3.14 -19.12 -3.86
CA CYS A 201 3.27 -20.27 -2.96
C CYS A 201 4.71 -20.80 -2.93
N LYS A 202 5.37 -20.86 -4.09
CA LYS A 202 6.80 -21.22 -4.17
C LYS A 202 7.67 -20.21 -3.44
N GLU A 203 7.46 -18.92 -3.65
CA GLU A 203 8.22 -17.86 -2.97
C GLU A 203 8.10 -17.95 -1.44
N VAL A 204 6.89 -18.20 -0.93
CA VAL A 204 6.65 -18.36 0.51
C VAL A 204 7.38 -19.56 1.08
N LYS A 205 7.47 -20.66 0.32
CA LYS A 205 8.26 -21.84 0.70
C LYS A 205 9.76 -21.55 0.69
N ASP A 206 10.25 -20.89 -0.35
CA ASP A 206 11.66 -20.50 -0.47
C ASP A 206 12.06 -19.52 0.66
N ALA A 207 11.11 -18.70 1.12
CA ALA A 207 11.23 -17.86 2.30
C ALA A 207 11.19 -18.64 3.63
N GLY A 208 11.02 -19.96 3.62
CA GLY A 208 11.01 -20.81 4.80
C GLY A 208 9.70 -20.78 5.58
N HIS A 209 8.56 -20.66 4.90
CA HIS A 209 7.23 -20.73 5.51
C HIS A 209 6.32 -21.68 4.74
N VAL A 210 5.27 -22.19 5.39
CA VAL A 210 4.25 -23.00 4.69
C VAL A 210 3.17 -22.06 4.14
N PRO A 211 2.97 -21.96 2.81
CA PRO A 211 1.94 -21.10 2.23
C PRO A 211 0.56 -21.66 2.55
N THR A 212 -0.35 -20.81 3.03
CA THR A 212 -1.73 -21.22 3.28
C THR A 212 -2.76 -20.22 2.76
N VAL A 213 -3.94 -20.76 2.50
CA VAL A 213 -5.22 -20.04 2.46
C VAL A 213 -6.16 -20.71 3.46
N HIS A 214 -7.34 -20.17 3.68
CA HIS A 214 -8.29 -20.81 4.60
C HIS A 214 -9.74 -20.67 4.16
N GLY A 215 -10.59 -21.49 4.77
CA GLY A 215 -12.04 -21.34 4.83
C GLY A 215 -12.54 -21.42 6.27
N ASP A 216 -13.82 -21.75 6.41
CA ASP A 216 -14.45 -22.23 7.63
C ASP A 216 -15.49 -23.32 7.32
N GLU A 217 -16.37 -23.64 8.27
CA GLU A 217 -17.45 -24.63 8.11
C GLU A 217 -18.35 -24.38 6.87
N GLY A 218 -18.40 -23.15 6.35
CA GLY A 218 -19.14 -22.77 5.15
C GLY A 218 -18.36 -22.86 3.83
N GLY A 219 -17.09 -23.32 3.86
CA GLY A 219 -16.22 -23.44 2.69
C GLY A 219 -15.16 -22.34 2.58
N ILE A 220 -14.50 -22.21 1.42
CA ILE A 220 -13.34 -21.29 1.24
C ILE A 220 -13.72 -19.82 1.41
N LEU A 221 -14.97 -19.45 1.09
CA LEU A 221 -15.48 -18.09 1.33
C LEU A 221 -15.70 -17.76 2.82
N GLY A 222 -15.43 -18.71 3.73
CA GLY A 222 -15.28 -18.47 5.16
C GLY A 222 -14.08 -17.57 5.50
N CYS A 223 -13.13 -17.39 4.58
CA CYS A 223 -12.15 -16.33 4.64
C CYS A 223 -12.78 -14.99 4.23
N GLY A 224 -13.04 -14.11 5.21
CA GLY A 224 -13.60 -12.77 4.95
C GLY A 224 -12.79 -11.97 3.92
N PHE A 225 -11.46 -12.00 4.00
CA PHE A 225 -10.59 -11.34 3.02
C PHE A 225 -10.74 -11.88 1.59
N CYS A 226 -10.73 -13.21 1.44
CA CYS A 226 -10.96 -13.86 0.15
C CYS A 226 -12.33 -13.48 -0.40
N LYS A 227 -13.38 -13.55 0.43
CA LYS A 227 -14.74 -13.16 0.06
C LYS A 227 -14.81 -11.72 -0.43
N LEU A 228 -14.18 -10.77 0.25
CA LEU A 228 -14.13 -9.38 -0.19
C LEU A 228 -13.43 -9.23 -1.54
N TRP A 229 -12.27 -9.86 -1.71
CA TRP A 229 -11.51 -9.78 -2.97
C TRP A 229 -12.25 -10.40 -4.15
N MET A 230 -12.78 -11.61 -3.99
CA MET A 230 -13.53 -12.33 -5.03
C MET A 230 -14.76 -11.55 -5.49
N ASN A 231 -15.41 -10.82 -4.57
CA ASN A 231 -16.57 -9.99 -4.86
C ASN A 231 -16.24 -8.54 -5.26
N GLY A 232 -14.97 -8.26 -5.62
CA GLY A 232 -14.54 -6.95 -6.15
C GLY A 232 -14.61 -5.81 -5.15
N LYS A 233 -14.68 -6.09 -3.83
CA LYS A 233 -14.86 -5.06 -2.79
C LYS A 233 -13.64 -4.15 -2.56
N PHE A 234 -12.55 -4.38 -3.30
CA PHE A 234 -11.34 -3.56 -3.31
C PHE A 234 -11.12 -2.79 -4.61
N ALA A 235 -12.02 -2.90 -5.61
CA ALA A 235 -11.84 -2.26 -6.92
C ALA A 235 -11.83 -0.73 -6.83
N ASP A 236 -12.73 -0.16 -6.02
CA ASP A 236 -12.91 1.28 -5.84
C ASP A 236 -12.36 1.79 -4.49
N GLU A 237 -11.68 0.93 -3.73
CA GLU A 237 -11.12 1.31 -2.43
C GLU A 237 -9.87 2.19 -2.63
N ALA A 238 -9.95 3.44 -2.20
CA ALA A 238 -8.87 4.42 -2.34
C ALA A 238 -7.57 3.91 -1.70
N GLY A 239 -6.47 3.95 -2.46
CA GLY A 239 -5.16 3.45 -2.02
C GLY A 239 -4.99 1.91 -2.08
N VAL A 240 -6.02 1.16 -2.49
CA VAL A 240 -5.94 -0.28 -2.78
C VAL A 240 -6.17 -0.56 -4.26
N ALA A 241 -7.30 -0.07 -4.79
CA ALA A 241 -7.69 -0.10 -6.21
C ALA A 241 -7.32 -1.40 -6.94
N THR A 242 -7.75 -2.54 -6.39
CA THR A 242 -7.38 -3.87 -6.90
C THR A 242 -8.64 -4.63 -7.34
N ALA A 243 -8.65 -5.04 -8.62
CA ALA A 243 -9.73 -5.82 -9.21
C ALA A 243 -9.80 -7.24 -8.62
N ALA A 244 -10.97 -7.87 -8.76
CA ALA A 244 -11.16 -9.29 -8.47
C ALA A 244 -10.21 -10.17 -9.33
N PRO A 245 -9.83 -11.36 -8.83
CA PRO A 245 -9.01 -12.29 -9.60
C PRO A 245 -9.83 -12.96 -10.72
N GLN A 246 -9.13 -13.64 -11.62
CA GLN A 246 -9.69 -14.44 -12.72
C GLN A 246 -9.89 -15.91 -12.32
N PHE A 247 -9.98 -16.20 -11.02
CA PHE A 247 -10.21 -17.52 -10.47
C PHE A 247 -11.18 -17.43 -9.29
N THR A 248 -11.90 -18.51 -9.04
CA THR A 248 -12.81 -18.67 -7.90
C THR A 248 -12.05 -19.01 -6.62
N ALA A 249 -12.70 -18.85 -5.46
CA ALA A 249 -12.11 -19.20 -4.17
C ALA A 249 -11.63 -20.67 -4.13
N ASP A 250 -12.41 -21.60 -4.69
CA ASP A 250 -12.08 -23.03 -4.75
C ASP A 250 -10.92 -23.33 -5.69
N GLU A 251 -10.85 -22.68 -6.86
CA GLU A 251 -9.71 -22.80 -7.78
C GLU A 251 -8.42 -22.28 -7.13
N GLY A 252 -8.50 -21.17 -6.39
CA GLY A 252 -7.38 -20.63 -5.63
C GLY A 252 -6.90 -21.58 -4.52
N ALA A 253 -7.84 -22.15 -3.74
CA ALA A 253 -7.50 -23.14 -2.71
C ALA A 253 -6.90 -24.42 -3.29
N ALA A 254 -7.46 -24.92 -4.39
CA ALA A 254 -6.92 -26.08 -5.11
C ALA A 254 -5.51 -25.80 -5.65
N CYS A 255 -5.28 -24.60 -6.19
CA CYS A 255 -3.96 -24.16 -6.66
C CYS A 255 -2.94 -24.15 -5.52
N VAL A 256 -3.28 -23.56 -4.37
CA VAL A 256 -2.40 -23.52 -3.19
C VAL A 256 -2.04 -24.93 -2.72
N LYS A 257 -3.04 -25.83 -2.66
CA LYS A 257 -2.82 -27.23 -2.30
C LYS A 257 -1.93 -27.96 -3.31
N LYS A 258 -2.15 -27.75 -4.62
CA LYS A 258 -1.32 -28.32 -5.70
C LYS A 258 0.12 -27.82 -5.66
N ALA A 259 0.33 -26.54 -5.31
CA ALA A 259 1.65 -25.97 -5.06
C ALA A 259 2.30 -26.47 -3.75
N GLY A 260 1.65 -27.40 -3.05
CA GLY A 260 2.06 -28.03 -1.79
C GLY A 260 1.93 -27.11 -0.57
N GLY A 261 1.01 -26.16 -0.61
CA GLY A 261 0.55 -25.40 0.55
C GLY A 261 -0.57 -26.11 1.31
N VAL A 262 -1.18 -25.40 2.27
CA VAL A 262 -2.25 -25.92 3.14
C VAL A 262 -3.51 -25.07 2.99
N VAL A 263 -4.67 -25.74 3.02
CA VAL A 263 -5.97 -25.09 3.19
C VAL A 263 -6.37 -25.29 4.65
N GLU A 264 -6.27 -24.23 5.44
CA GLU A 264 -6.64 -24.22 6.86
C GLU A 264 -8.16 -24.06 7.01
N ASN A 265 -8.73 -24.63 8.08
CA ASN A 265 -10.15 -24.47 8.38
C ASN A 265 -10.36 -23.81 9.75
N HIS A 266 -11.00 -22.63 9.76
CA HIS A 266 -11.32 -21.94 11.01
C HIS A 266 -12.61 -22.49 11.62
N VAL A 267 -12.67 -22.42 12.93
CA VAL A 267 -13.82 -22.82 13.74
C VAL A 267 -14.27 -21.66 14.61
N ALA A 268 -15.54 -21.67 15.02
CA ALA A 268 -16.19 -20.60 15.79
C ALA A 268 -16.45 -19.29 15.01
N LYS A 269 -17.07 -18.34 15.71
CA LYS A 269 -17.45 -17.01 15.20
C LYS A 269 -16.37 -15.98 15.51
N HIS A 270 -16.32 -14.94 14.67
CA HIS A 270 -15.52 -13.75 14.90
C HIS A 270 -15.96 -13.02 16.16
N THR A 271 -15.00 -12.70 17.03
CA THR A 271 -15.18 -11.86 18.22
C THR A 271 -13.96 -10.99 18.49
N GLU A 272 -13.20 -10.66 17.44
CA GLU A 272 -11.99 -9.85 17.51
C GLU A 272 -12.28 -8.47 18.13
N LYS A 273 -11.45 -8.08 19.09
CA LYS A 273 -11.63 -6.82 19.84
C LYS A 273 -10.71 -5.70 19.37
N TYR A 274 -9.59 -6.05 18.75
CA TYR A 274 -8.55 -5.12 18.31
C TYR A 274 -7.66 -5.76 17.23
N VAL A 275 -6.83 -4.94 16.59
CA VAL A 275 -5.86 -5.35 15.58
C VAL A 275 -4.46 -5.13 16.13
N ILE A 276 -3.59 -6.13 15.98
CA ILE A 276 -2.16 -6.03 16.26
C ILE A 276 -1.42 -5.85 14.95
N LEU A 277 -0.70 -4.74 14.80
CA LEU A 277 0.27 -4.54 13.71
C LEU A 277 1.68 -4.80 14.27
N ASN A 278 2.23 -5.98 14.00
CA ASN A 278 3.50 -6.44 14.56
C ASN A 278 4.70 -6.08 13.68
N PHE A 279 5.61 -5.28 14.23
CA PHE A 279 6.87 -4.88 13.59
C PHE A 279 8.10 -5.65 14.10
N VAL A 280 7.93 -6.62 15.01
CA VAL A 280 9.05 -7.36 15.62
C VAL A 280 9.50 -8.50 14.70
N PRO A 281 10.69 -8.42 14.06
CA PRO A 281 11.12 -9.40 13.07
C PRO A 281 11.26 -10.81 13.64
N GLY A 282 10.83 -11.81 12.87
CA GLY A 282 10.97 -13.22 13.24
C GLY A 282 10.12 -13.67 14.43
N LYS A 283 9.17 -12.83 14.88
CA LYS A 283 8.19 -13.18 15.90
C LYS A 283 6.77 -12.94 15.39
N THR A 284 5.81 -13.62 15.99
CA THR A 284 4.38 -13.50 15.69
C THR A 284 3.57 -13.61 16.98
N PHE A 285 2.30 -13.24 16.93
CA PHE A 285 1.30 -13.63 17.91
C PHE A 285 0.54 -14.88 17.44
N VAL A 286 -0.07 -15.60 18.37
CA VAL A 286 -0.91 -16.77 18.11
C VAL A 286 -2.39 -16.39 18.33
N PRO A 287 -3.34 -16.89 17.51
CA PRO A 287 -4.77 -16.67 17.74
C PRO A 287 -5.21 -17.14 19.13
N ASN A 288 -6.20 -16.46 19.71
CA ASN A 288 -6.78 -16.85 21.00
C ASN A 288 -8.30 -16.86 20.89
N GLY A 289 -8.90 -18.05 20.79
CA GLY A 289 -10.34 -18.19 20.60
C GLY A 289 -11.21 -17.60 21.72
N LYS A 290 -10.66 -17.35 22.92
CA LYS A 290 -11.36 -16.72 24.05
C LYS A 290 -11.17 -15.20 24.14
N ASP A 291 -10.13 -14.67 23.49
CA ASP A 291 -9.80 -13.25 23.46
C ASP A 291 -9.22 -12.91 22.09
N GLN A 292 -10.11 -12.91 21.10
CA GLN A 292 -9.72 -12.83 19.71
C GLN A 292 -9.17 -11.43 19.37
N ARG A 293 -8.20 -11.41 18.48
CA ARG A 293 -7.63 -10.21 17.86
C ARG A 293 -7.23 -10.54 16.44
N PHE A 294 -7.30 -9.54 15.57
CA PHE A 294 -6.64 -9.66 14.27
C PHE A 294 -5.13 -9.44 14.45
N ILE A 295 -4.30 -10.23 13.76
CA ILE A 295 -2.85 -10.12 13.84
C ILE A 295 -2.29 -9.91 12.44
N VAL A 296 -1.53 -8.84 12.25
CA VAL A 296 -0.85 -8.53 10.99
C VAL A 296 0.65 -8.43 11.26
N ASP A 297 1.44 -9.33 10.68
CA ASP A 297 2.90 -9.29 10.80
C ASP A 297 3.50 -8.33 9.76
N CYS A 298 3.51 -7.04 10.07
CA CYS A 298 4.04 -5.97 9.22
C CYS A 298 5.53 -6.17 8.85
N TRP A 299 6.34 -6.77 9.74
CA TRP A 299 7.74 -7.09 9.44
C TRP A 299 7.89 -8.07 8.26
N ALA A 300 6.89 -8.92 8.00
CA ALA A 300 6.94 -9.89 6.90
C ALA A 300 6.72 -9.22 5.52
N LEU A 301 6.16 -8.02 5.47
CA LEU A 301 5.90 -7.30 4.21
C LEU A 301 7.20 -7.00 3.46
N GLY A 302 8.25 -6.59 4.17
CA GLY A 302 9.57 -6.37 3.58
C GLY A 302 10.21 -7.65 3.03
N LYS A 303 9.92 -8.80 3.66
CA LYS A 303 10.42 -10.11 3.20
C LYS A 303 9.86 -10.51 1.84
N PHE A 304 8.64 -10.08 1.53
CA PHE A 304 7.95 -10.35 0.27
C PHE A 304 7.91 -9.11 -0.65
N ASN A 305 8.74 -8.10 -0.40
CA ASN A 305 8.82 -6.88 -1.20
C ASN A 305 7.44 -6.24 -1.49
N LEU A 306 6.61 -6.10 -0.46
CA LEU A 306 5.25 -5.58 -0.57
C LEU A 306 5.18 -4.08 -0.34
N ASP A 307 4.23 -3.42 -1.00
CA ASP A 307 3.87 -2.04 -0.69
C ASP A 307 3.16 -2.00 0.66
N ILE A 308 3.89 -1.53 1.68
CA ILE A 308 3.42 -1.46 3.06
C ILE A 308 2.23 -0.51 3.21
N THR A 309 2.17 0.58 2.44
CA THR A 309 1.03 1.53 2.49
C THR A 309 -0.22 0.86 1.98
N LYS A 310 -0.14 0.32 0.76
CA LYS A 310 -1.24 -0.39 0.14
C LYS A 310 -1.70 -1.51 1.05
N TYR A 311 -0.78 -2.25 1.65
CA TYR A 311 -1.11 -3.35 2.56
C TYR A 311 -1.82 -2.88 3.83
N ALA A 312 -1.33 -1.83 4.49
CA ALA A 312 -1.95 -1.28 5.70
C ALA A 312 -3.36 -0.73 5.42
N LEU A 313 -3.54 -0.02 4.30
CA LEU A 313 -4.85 0.46 3.85
C LEU A 313 -5.78 -0.71 3.50
N THR A 314 -5.27 -1.74 2.84
CA THR A 314 -6.03 -2.97 2.56
C THR A 314 -6.46 -3.65 3.86
N ALA A 315 -5.60 -3.72 4.87
CA ALA A 315 -5.91 -4.33 6.15
C ALA A 315 -7.00 -3.55 6.90
N ALA A 316 -6.90 -2.21 6.97
CA ALA A 316 -7.92 -1.35 7.56
C ALA A 316 -9.26 -1.50 6.83
N ALA A 317 -9.26 -1.39 5.50
CA ALA A 317 -10.46 -1.56 4.67
C ALA A 317 -11.07 -2.96 4.78
N THR A 318 -10.26 -3.99 5.02
CA THR A 318 -10.75 -5.36 5.28
C THR A 318 -11.54 -5.40 6.58
N VAL A 319 -10.99 -4.89 7.67
CA VAL A 319 -11.66 -4.91 8.98
C VAL A 319 -12.91 -4.03 8.99
N GLU A 320 -12.90 -2.90 8.29
CA GLU A 320 -14.08 -2.01 8.20
C GLU A 320 -15.25 -2.61 7.41
N LYS A 321 -14.98 -3.56 6.51
CA LYS A 321 -16.01 -4.19 5.65
C LYS A 321 -16.51 -5.55 6.16
N LEU A 322 -15.94 -6.07 7.25
CA LEU A 322 -16.31 -7.34 7.89
C LEU A 322 -17.08 -7.09 9.18
#